data_AF-A0A970C7H2-F1
#
_entry.id   AF-A0A970C7H2-F1
#
_cell.length_a   1.000
_cell.length_b   1.000
_cell.length_c   1.000
_cell.angle_alpha   90.00
_cell.angle_beta   90.00
_cell.angle_gamma   90.00
#
_symmetry.space_group_name_H-M   'P 1'
#
loop_
_entity.id
_entity.type
_entity.pdbx_description
1 polymer ?
#
loop_
_entity_poly.entity_id
_entity_poly.type
_entity_poly.pdbx_seq_one_letter_code
_entity_poly.pdbx_strand_id
1 'polypeptide(L)'
;MKTPKCITSPENALRWYHRHGLSGWLALLGLLVSAQAVEAGGGQVVGWGSGYPITNMPGDLTNVIAIAAGYEHAVALREDGTVVAWGYGSGKDVPVGLSNVVAVSAGYYHTVALKRDGTLTVWGVNPVKTYLPADLREVAAVSTGYKHCLALKSDGSVVAWGENSYGCCDVPADLTNAVAVAAGHSQSLALRSDGTVVFWGYGKTTMTPPAGLTNVTAIAIGTVTGGSVDTTHCLALLKDGSVVAWGDNDWHKAEVPRDLPKAVSIAAGRHHSLALTEDYRVIGWGYNGDGQCTPPPGLSAVSAIAAAASYSLAIVEILPPVISGQPQSRLANTGDTVTFVASGNGTPPLTWQWYFNGEPIPWGTGPSLTITNLTLSNCGAYHVVLSNPYGQAASVVATLALRALNLQMVAGLTVENPPGTSITVEWSEDLQNWQTLTNFVLPYSPYRFVDWESAERPHRYYRIKP
;
A
#
# COMPACT_ATOMS: atom_id res chain seq x y z
N MET A 1 -37.16 15.80 -20.53
CA MET A 1 -36.34 16.81 -19.84
C MET A 1 -36.45 16.63 -18.34
N LYS A 2 -35.47 15.97 -17.73
CA LYS A 2 -35.15 16.07 -16.30
C LYS A 2 -33.64 16.14 -16.23
N THR A 3 -33.12 17.29 -15.83
CA THR A 3 -31.70 17.54 -15.57
C THR A 3 -31.17 16.57 -14.51
N PRO A 4 -30.05 15.86 -14.71
CA PRO A 4 -29.41 15.13 -13.62
C PRO A 4 -28.80 16.15 -12.66
N LYS A 5 -29.19 16.07 -11.39
CA LYS A 5 -28.64 16.88 -10.30
C LYS A 5 -27.15 16.57 -10.14
N CYS A 6 -26.34 17.63 -10.12
CA CYS A 6 -24.93 17.62 -9.75
C CYS A 6 -24.75 16.93 -8.38
N ILE A 7 -23.86 15.93 -8.30
CA ILE A 7 -23.49 15.28 -7.04
C ILE A 7 -22.38 16.12 -6.40
N THR A 8 -22.70 16.81 -5.31
CA THR A 8 -21.81 17.81 -4.66
C THR A 8 -21.21 17.35 -3.33
N SER A 9 -21.03 16.03 -3.09
CA SER A 9 -20.36 15.56 -1.87
C SER A 9 -19.67 14.19 -2.04
N PRO A 10 -18.42 14.00 -1.57
CA PRO A 10 -17.62 12.77 -1.72
C PRO A 10 -18.29 11.49 -1.18
N GLU A 11 -19.08 11.58 -0.11
CA GLU A 11 -19.69 10.42 0.55
C GLU A 11 -20.81 9.75 -0.27
N ASN A 12 -21.42 10.48 -1.19
CA ASN A 12 -22.47 9.96 -2.07
C ASN A 12 -21.91 9.28 -3.34
N ALA A 13 -20.65 9.53 -3.70
CA ALA A 13 -19.97 8.85 -4.80
C ALA A 13 -19.61 7.39 -4.43
N LEU A 14 -19.19 7.15 -3.19
CA LEU A 14 -18.90 5.81 -2.64
C LEU A 14 -20.12 4.89 -2.60
N ARG A 15 -21.31 5.43 -2.27
CA ARG A 15 -22.56 4.65 -2.26
C ARG A 15 -23.10 4.32 -3.65
N TRP A 16 -22.73 5.09 -4.67
CA TRP A 16 -23.04 4.78 -6.08
C TRP A 16 -22.06 3.74 -6.64
N TYR A 17 -20.78 3.82 -6.28
CA TYR A 17 -19.70 2.87 -6.62
C TYR A 17 -20.00 1.43 -6.16
N HIS A 18 -20.48 1.23 -4.93
CA HIS A 18 -20.82 -0.11 -4.41
C HIS A 18 -22.11 -0.70 -4.99
N ARG A 19 -23.00 0.09 -5.59
CA ARG A 19 -24.34 -0.36 -5.98
C ARG A 19 -24.46 -0.76 -7.45
N HIS A 20 -23.48 -0.44 -8.31
CA HIS A 20 -23.61 -0.58 -9.77
C HIS A 20 -22.53 -1.42 -10.50
N GLY A 21 -21.65 -2.14 -9.80
CA GLY A 21 -21.03 -3.37 -10.33
C GLY A 21 -20.35 -3.30 -11.71
N LEU A 22 -19.73 -2.18 -12.08
CA LEU A 22 -18.93 -2.06 -13.32
C LEU A 22 -17.43 -2.22 -13.01
N SER A 23 -16.98 -3.46 -13.04
CA SER A 23 -15.59 -3.89 -12.91
C SER A 23 -14.81 -3.72 -14.24
N GLY A 24 -14.58 -2.48 -14.68
CA GLY A 24 -13.98 -2.24 -16.00
C GLY A 24 -13.29 -0.90 -16.24
N TRP A 25 -12.93 -0.14 -15.20
CA TRP A 25 -12.30 1.20 -15.36
C TRP A 25 -10.92 1.33 -14.71
N LEU A 26 -10.22 0.23 -14.44
CA LEU A 26 -8.95 0.22 -13.70
C LEU A 26 -7.79 -0.51 -14.40
N ALA A 27 -7.95 -0.77 -15.70
CA ALA A 27 -6.97 -1.51 -16.49
C ALA A 27 -6.16 -0.66 -17.48
N LEU A 28 -6.50 0.62 -17.67
CA LEU A 28 -5.74 1.49 -18.56
C LEU A 28 -5.15 2.74 -17.92
N LEU A 29 -5.26 2.83 -16.61
CA LEU A 29 -4.59 3.78 -15.74
C LEU A 29 -4.41 3.04 -14.43
N GLY A 30 -3.17 2.74 -14.05
CA GLY A 30 -2.85 2.20 -12.73
C GLY A 30 -3.12 3.25 -11.66
N LEU A 31 -4.40 3.48 -11.35
CA LEU A 31 -4.87 4.54 -10.46
C LEU A 31 -5.93 3.97 -9.51
N LEU A 32 -5.49 3.14 -8.58
CA LEU A 32 -6.24 2.81 -7.38
C LEU A 32 -6.04 3.96 -6.38
N VAL A 33 -6.82 5.03 -6.49
CA VAL A 33 -7.03 5.92 -5.32
C VAL A 33 -8.13 5.27 -4.49
N SER A 34 -7.71 4.43 -3.53
CA SER A 34 -8.62 4.06 -2.44
C SER A 34 -8.86 5.32 -1.59
N ALA A 35 -10.12 5.58 -1.22
CA ALA A 35 -10.52 6.72 -0.42
C ALA A 35 -10.03 6.68 1.05
N GLN A 36 -9.01 5.87 1.35
CA GLN A 36 -8.23 5.91 2.59
C GLN A 36 -6.91 6.70 2.44
N ALA A 37 -6.56 7.16 1.23
CA ALA A 37 -5.29 7.80 0.91
C ALA A 37 -5.09 9.22 1.47
N VAL A 38 -6.05 9.79 2.19
CA VAL A 38 -5.89 11.14 2.79
C VAL A 38 -4.85 11.15 3.92
N GLU A 39 -4.36 9.98 4.38
CA GLU A 39 -3.31 9.87 5.41
C GLU A 39 -2.06 9.07 4.98
N ALA A 40 -1.96 8.62 3.71
CA ALA A 40 -0.79 7.88 3.20
C ALA A 40 0.30 8.85 2.72
N GLY A 41 1.57 8.57 3.01
CA GLY A 41 2.74 9.40 2.68
C GLY A 41 3.13 9.44 1.19
N GLY A 42 2.17 9.24 0.28
CA GLY A 42 2.37 9.24 -1.16
C GLY A 42 3.09 8.00 -1.72
N GLY A 43 2.84 7.66 -2.97
CA GLY A 43 3.51 6.55 -3.66
C GLY A 43 4.98 6.85 -3.98
N GLN A 44 5.87 5.89 -3.74
CA GLN A 44 7.28 5.92 -4.15
C GLN A 44 7.53 4.92 -5.28
N VAL A 45 8.40 5.29 -6.23
CA VAL A 45 8.77 4.42 -7.35
C VAL A 45 9.98 3.57 -6.99
N VAL A 46 9.89 2.27 -7.24
CA VAL A 46 10.99 1.30 -7.14
C VAL A 46 11.24 0.72 -8.54
N GLY A 47 12.50 0.65 -8.96
CA GLY A 47 12.91 0.10 -10.25
C GLY A 47 13.95 -1.01 -10.11
N TRP A 48 13.86 -2.04 -10.97
CA TRP A 48 14.82 -3.16 -11.02
C TRP A 48 14.99 -3.68 -12.47
N GLY A 49 15.99 -4.54 -12.70
CA GLY A 49 16.39 -4.96 -14.05
C GLY A 49 17.58 -4.16 -14.62
N SER A 50 17.90 -4.35 -15.91
CA SER A 50 18.94 -3.57 -16.59
C SER A 50 18.33 -2.32 -17.20
N GLY A 51 18.72 -1.17 -16.64
CA GLY A 51 18.16 0.08 -17.08
C GLY A 51 18.88 1.31 -16.57
N TYR A 52 20.14 1.26 -16.11
CA TYR A 52 20.79 2.48 -15.63
C TYR A 52 20.78 3.60 -16.71
N PRO A 53 20.31 4.83 -16.44
CA PRO A 53 19.85 5.38 -15.14
C PRO A 53 18.32 5.32 -14.90
N ILE A 54 17.52 4.70 -15.75
CA ILE A 54 16.07 4.47 -15.59
C ILE A 54 15.73 3.73 -14.28
N THR A 55 16.53 2.77 -13.83
CA THR A 55 16.32 2.10 -12.53
C THR A 55 16.86 2.90 -11.33
N ASN A 56 17.39 4.11 -11.56
CA ASN A 56 17.86 5.04 -10.53
C ASN A 56 16.96 6.29 -10.55
N MET A 57 15.82 6.19 -9.87
CA MET A 57 14.80 7.22 -9.82
C MET A 57 15.33 8.51 -9.16
N PRO A 58 14.84 9.70 -9.56
CA PRO A 58 15.14 10.95 -8.87
C PRO A 58 14.85 10.87 -7.37
N GLY A 59 15.78 11.33 -6.53
CA GLY A 59 15.69 11.18 -5.07
C GLY A 59 14.55 11.95 -4.39
N ASP A 60 13.93 12.91 -5.08
CA ASP A 60 12.78 13.69 -4.62
C ASP A 60 11.43 13.14 -5.13
N LEU A 61 11.43 12.00 -5.83
CA LEU A 61 10.24 11.42 -6.44
C LEU A 61 9.31 10.79 -5.37
N THR A 62 8.29 11.55 -5.00
CA THR A 62 7.26 11.20 -3.99
C THR A 62 5.87 11.55 -4.52
N ASN A 63 4.82 11.11 -3.81
CA ASN A 63 3.41 11.36 -4.15
C ASN A 63 3.05 10.92 -5.58
N VAL A 64 3.66 9.82 -6.05
CA VAL A 64 3.44 9.27 -7.39
C VAL A 64 2.16 8.45 -7.40
N ILE A 65 1.28 8.73 -8.36
CA ILE A 65 -0.01 8.05 -8.53
C ILE A 65 -0.08 7.21 -9.80
N ALA A 66 0.84 7.40 -10.75
CA ALA A 66 0.97 6.56 -11.94
C ALA A 66 2.40 6.58 -12.49
N ILE A 67 2.79 5.48 -13.14
CA ILE A 67 4.07 5.30 -13.80
C ILE A 67 3.88 4.74 -15.21
N ALA A 68 4.72 5.18 -16.14
CA ALA A 68 4.83 4.62 -17.48
C ALA A 68 6.28 4.29 -17.79
N ALA A 69 6.52 3.07 -18.26
CA ALA A 69 7.82 2.57 -18.65
C ALA A 69 7.96 2.69 -20.19
N GLY A 70 8.89 3.50 -20.65
CA GLY A 70 9.28 3.60 -22.06
C GLY A 70 10.54 2.80 -22.35
N TYR A 71 10.98 2.78 -23.61
CA TYR A 71 12.18 2.00 -23.96
C TYR A 71 13.46 2.61 -23.37
N GLU A 72 13.61 3.93 -23.50
CA GLU A 72 14.81 4.67 -23.08
C GLU A 72 14.62 5.47 -21.78
N HIS A 73 13.38 5.65 -21.35
CA HIS A 73 13.01 6.53 -20.25
C HIS A 73 11.82 6.00 -19.47
N ALA A 74 11.63 6.54 -18.29
CA ALA A 74 10.45 6.31 -17.47
C ALA A 74 9.81 7.65 -17.10
N VAL A 75 8.52 7.59 -16.80
CA VAL A 75 7.68 8.75 -16.51
C VAL A 75 6.84 8.45 -15.28
N ALA A 76 6.74 9.40 -14.36
CA ALA A 76 5.89 9.36 -13.19
C ALA A 76 4.94 10.57 -13.19
N LEU A 77 3.69 10.33 -12.81
CA LEU A 77 2.68 11.36 -12.57
C LEU A 77 2.50 11.50 -11.06
N ARG A 78 2.66 12.73 -10.56
CA ARG A 78 2.38 13.07 -9.16
C ARG A 78 0.91 13.41 -8.96
N GLU A 79 0.44 13.31 -7.72
CA GLU A 79 -0.94 13.61 -7.32
C GLU A 79 -1.37 15.06 -7.66
N ASP A 80 -0.43 16.00 -7.62
CA ASP A 80 -0.66 17.41 -7.99
C ASP A 80 -0.80 17.65 -9.51
N GLY A 81 -0.69 16.59 -10.32
CA GLY A 81 -0.78 16.65 -11.78
C GLY A 81 0.52 17.08 -12.48
N THR A 82 1.66 17.13 -11.76
CA THR A 82 2.99 17.34 -12.34
C THR A 82 3.61 16.02 -12.82
N VAL A 83 4.47 16.12 -13.83
CA VAL A 83 5.12 14.97 -14.46
C VAL A 83 6.62 15.04 -14.25
N VAL A 84 7.21 13.93 -13.81
CA VAL A 84 8.65 13.74 -13.71
C VAL A 84 9.05 12.64 -14.68
N ALA A 85 10.08 12.85 -15.50
CA ALA A 85 10.61 11.82 -16.38
C ALA A 85 12.14 11.76 -16.29
N TRP A 86 12.69 10.56 -16.43
CA TRP A 86 14.12 10.29 -16.28
C TRP A 86 14.57 9.15 -17.20
N GLY A 87 15.88 8.97 -17.36
CA GLY A 87 16.45 8.01 -18.33
C GLY A 87 17.20 8.72 -19.46
N TYR A 88 17.04 8.22 -20.68
CA TYR A 88 17.70 8.70 -21.90
C TYR A 88 16.74 9.32 -22.91
N GLY A 89 17.32 9.86 -23.98
CA GLY A 89 16.57 10.38 -25.12
C GLY A 89 15.74 11.63 -24.81
N SER A 90 15.01 12.10 -25.81
CA SER A 90 14.14 13.28 -25.68
C SER A 90 12.78 12.98 -25.02
N GLY A 91 12.43 11.71 -24.85
CA GLY A 91 11.18 11.29 -24.18
C GLY A 91 11.13 11.72 -22.70
N LYS A 92 12.29 11.89 -22.07
CA LYS A 92 12.41 12.37 -20.69
C LYS A 92 12.28 13.90 -20.54
N ASP A 93 12.38 14.67 -21.63
CA ASP A 93 12.47 16.13 -21.56
C ASP A 93 11.07 16.75 -21.42
N VAL A 94 10.53 16.72 -20.19
CA VAL A 94 9.18 17.21 -19.87
C VAL A 94 9.02 18.68 -20.29
N PRO A 95 7.99 19.03 -21.09
CA PRO A 95 7.76 20.40 -21.52
C PRO A 95 7.55 21.37 -20.35
N VAL A 96 8.23 22.51 -20.39
CA VAL A 96 8.07 23.58 -19.39
C VAL A 96 6.61 24.03 -19.33
N GLY A 97 6.06 24.12 -18.11
CA GLY A 97 4.68 24.55 -17.86
C GLY A 97 3.62 23.46 -18.03
N LEU A 98 4.01 22.21 -18.28
CA LEU A 98 3.08 21.08 -18.29
C LEU A 98 2.44 20.92 -16.89
N SER A 99 1.11 20.92 -16.86
CA SER A 99 0.31 20.82 -15.64
C SER A 99 -1.07 20.23 -15.97
N ASN A 100 -1.87 19.93 -14.94
CA ASN A 100 -3.19 19.33 -15.05
C ASN A 100 -3.19 17.98 -15.79
N VAL A 101 -2.09 17.23 -15.66
CA VAL A 101 -1.97 15.90 -16.26
C VAL A 101 -2.75 14.90 -15.41
N VAL A 102 -3.45 13.99 -16.07
CA VAL A 102 -4.23 12.92 -15.44
C VAL A 102 -3.81 11.51 -15.89
N ALA A 103 -3.06 11.41 -16.99
CA ALA A 103 -2.44 10.16 -17.43
C ALA A 103 -1.15 10.43 -18.21
N VAL A 104 -0.22 9.47 -18.16
CA VAL A 104 1.01 9.47 -18.93
C VAL A 104 1.20 8.13 -19.63
N SER A 105 1.79 8.15 -20.81
CA SER A 105 2.21 6.94 -21.54
C SER A 105 3.57 7.20 -22.18
N ALA A 106 4.48 6.25 -22.02
CA ALA A 106 5.87 6.35 -22.45
C ALA A 106 6.13 5.31 -23.55
N GLY A 107 6.46 5.77 -24.75
CA GLY A 107 6.78 4.93 -25.88
C GLY A 107 8.28 4.67 -25.95
N TYR A 108 8.77 4.37 -27.15
CA TYR A 108 10.21 4.14 -27.30
C TYR A 108 11.05 5.38 -27.10
N TYR A 109 10.67 6.47 -27.79
CA TYR A 109 11.43 7.71 -27.85
C TYR A 109 10.57 8.96 -27.59
N HIS A 110 9.32 8.75 -27.19
CA HIS A 110 8.34 9.80 -27.01
C HIS A 110 7.46 9.53 -25.79
N THR A 111 6.82 10.59 -25.32
CA THR A 111 5.88 10.55 -24.19
C THR A 111 4.62 11.31 -24.57
N VAL A 112 3.49 10.79 -24.12
CA VAL A 112 2.18 11.44 -24.23
C VAL A 112 1.66 11.70 -22.83
N ALA A 113 1.24 12.93 -22.55
CA ALA A 113 0.48 13.29 -21.36
C ALA A 113 -0.96 13.65 -21.76
N LEU A 114 -1.93 13.01 -21.10
CA LEU A 114 -3.34 13.37 -21.16
C LEU A 114 -3.63 14.40 -20.08
N LYS A 115 -4.23 15.52 -20.48
CA LYS A 115 -4.68 16.57 -19.56
C LYS A 115 -6.12 16.34 -19.12
N ARG A 116 -6.48 16.93 -17.98
CA ARG A 116 -7.84 16.88 -17.40
C ARG A 116 -8.94 17.38 -18.34
N ASP A 117 -8.60 18.25 -19.30
CA ASP A 117 -9.53 18.77 -20.31
C ASP A 117 -9.73 17.82 -21.52
N GLY A 118 -9.14 16.63 -21.49
CA GLY A 118 -9.23 15.66 -22.58
C GLY A 118 -8.31 15.94 -23.77
N THR A 119 -7.37 16.87 -23.64
CA THR A 119 -6.34 17.18 -24.65
C THR A 119 -5.02 16.47 -24.38
N LEU A 120 -4.18 16.33 -25.41
CA LEU A 120 -2.87 15.66 -25.31
C LEU A 120 -1.70 16.65 -25.47
N THR A 121 -0.65 16.44 -24.68
CA THR A 121 0.69 16.97 -24.97
C THR A 121 1.61 15.81 -25.35
N VAL A 122 2.26 15.90 -26.50
CA VAL A 122 3.21 14.88 -27.00
C VAL A 122 4.60 15.50 -27.16
N TRP A 123 5.63 14.84 -26.62
CA TRP A 123 7.02 15.26 -26.75
C TRP A 123 7.95 14.08 -26.98
N GLY A 124 9.20 14.36 -27.35
CA GLY A 124 10.18 13.38 -27.80
C GLY A 124 10.40 13.42 -29.32
N VAL A 125 10.85 12.30 -29.89
CA VAL A 125 11.32 12.24 -31.29
C VAL A 125 10.15 12.25 -32.30
N ASN A 126 10.33 12.99 -33.40
CA ASN A 126 9.50 12.89 -34.60
C ASN A 126 9.66 11.49 -35.26
N PRO A 127 8.61 10.90 -35.86
CA PRO A 127 7.48 11.60 -36.46
C PRO A 127 6.15 11.52 -35.67
N VAL A 128 6.13 10.92 -34.48
CA VAL A 128 4.87 10.74 -33.72
C VAL A 128 4.18 12.08 -33.44
N LYS A 129 4.94 13.08 -33.01
CA LYS A 129 4.45 14.44 -32.75
C LYS A 129 3.83 15.08 -33.98
N THR A 130 4.41 14.88 -35.17
CA THR A 130 3.94 15.51 -36.41
C THR A 130 2.64 14.92 -36.93
N TYR A 131 2.30 13.69 -36.53
CA TYR A 131 1.06 13.03 -36.94
C TYR A 131 -0.11 13.23 -35.97
N LEU A 132 0.09 13.92 -34.83
CA LEU A 132 -0.98 14.18 -33.87
C LEU A 132 -2.11 14.98 -34.54
N PRO A 133 -3.36 14.47 -34.56
CA PRO A 133 -4.48 15.22 -35.13
C PRO A 133 -4.75 16.49 -34.33
N ALA A 134 -4.80 17.64 -35.00
CA ALA A 134 -4.91 18.96 -34.36
C ALA A 134 -6.16 19.12 -33.48
N ASP A 135 -7.26 18.48 -33.90
CA ASP A 135 -8.57 18.59 -33.26
C ASP A 135 -8.90 17.39 -32.35
N LEU A 136 -7.91 16.58 -31.99
CA LEU A 136 -8.12 15.46 -31.08
C LEU A 136 -8.52 15.99 -29.68
N ARG A 137 -9.70 15.58 -29.23
CA ARG A 137 -10.36 15.97 -27.97
C ARG A 137 -11.11 14.79 -27.38
N GLU A 138 -11.59 14.97 -26.15
CA GLU A 138 -12.40 13.98 -25.42
C GLU A 138 -11.66 12.64 -25.24
N VAL A 139 -10.33 12.70 -25.15
CA VAL A 139 -9.50 11.53 -24.93
C VAL A 139 -9.66 11.09 -23.48
N ALA A 140 -9.99 9.82 -23.28
CA ALA A 140 -10.15 9.19 -21.98
C ALA A 140 -8.90 8.41 -21.57
N ALA A 141 -8.17 7.83 -22.53
CA ALA A 141 -6.94 7.11 -22.27
C ALA A 141 -5.98 7.12 -23.47
N VAL A 142 -4.70 6.87 -23.21
CA VAL A 142 -3.64 6.86 -24.24
C VAL A 142 -2.69 5.69 -24.06
N SER A 143 -2.19 5.15 -25.17
CA SER A 143 -1.13 4.14 -25.18
C SER A 143 -0.12 4.43 -26.28
N THR A 144 1.16 4.28 -25.97
CA THR A 144 2.28 4.63 -26.86
C THR A 144 3.12 3.41 -27.21
N GLY A 145 3.36 3.21 -28.50
CA GLY A 145 4.19 2.15 -29.03
C GLY A 145 5.60 2.58 -29.41
N TYR A 146 6.20 1.94 -30.43
CA TYR A 146 7.50 2.34 -30.97
C TYR A 146 7.44 3.73 -31.61
N LYS A 147 6.60 3.85 -32.63
CA LYS A 147 6.44 5.06 -33.45
C LYS A 147 4.98 5.36 -33.79
N HIS A 148 4.06 4.84 -32.98
CA HIS A 148 2.64 5.14 -33.08
C HIS A 148 2.03 5.31 -31.69
N CYS A 149 0.87 5.95 -31.64
CA CYS A 149 0.06 6.11 -30.44
C CYS A 149 -1.38 5.73 -30.73
N LEU A 150 -2.08 5.34 -29.68
CA LEU A 150 -3.50 5.10 -29.64
C LEU A 150 -4.12 6.05 -28.61
N ALA A 151 -5.21 6.72 -28.98
CA ALA A 151 -6.08 7.44 -28.07
C ALA A 151 -7.45 6.76 -28.05
N LEU A 152 -7.89 6.41 -26.86
CA LEU A 152 -9.26 5.99 -26.58
C LEU A 152 -10.08 7.24 -26.27
N LYS A 153 -11.14 7.49 -27.03
CA LYS A 153 -12.09 8.57 -26.76
C LYS A 153 -13.16 8.12 -25.75
N SER A 154 -13.76 9.08 -25.06
CA SER A 154 -14.82 8.83 -24.08
C SER A 154 -16.09 8.17 -24.65
N ASP A 155 -16.29 8.26 -25.97
CA ASP A 155 -17.37 7.59 -26.71
C ASP A 155 -17.06 6.12 -27.08
N GLY A 156 -15.87 5.61 -26.70
CA GLY A 156 -15.42 4.25 -27.00
C GLY A 156 -14.84 4.06 -28.39
N SER A 157 -14.63 5.12 -29.16
CA SER A 157 -13.88 5.07 -30.42
C SER A 157 -12.36 5.20 -30.19
N VAL A 158 -11.56 4.67 -31.13
CA VAL A 158 -10.10 4.70 -31.06
C VAL A 158 -9.53 5.51 -32.22
N VAL A 159 -8.59 6.40 -31.91
CA VAL A 159 -7.81 7.15 -32.89
C VAL A 159 -6.36 6.71 -32.79
N ALA A 160 -5.76 6.33 -33.92
CA ALA A 160 -4.35 5.97 -33.99
C ALA A 160 -3.59 6.96 -34.88
N TRP A 161 -2.34 7.29 -34.51
CA TRP A 161 -1.48 8.15 -35.31
C TRP A 161 0.00 7.78 -35.15
N GLY A 162 0.81 8.10 -36.15
CA GLY A 162 2.24 7.78 -36.17
C GLY A 162 2.69 7.12 -37.47
N GLU A 163 3.80 6.40 -37.40
CA GLU A 163 4.27 5.55 -38.51
C GLU A 163 3.29 4.39 -38.72
N ASN A 164 2.85 4.19 -39.97
CA ASN A 164 1.85 3.19 -40.33
C ASN A 164 2.35 2.16 -41.35
N SER A 165 3.67 1.95 -41.47
CA SER A 165 4.26 1.02 -42.43
C SER A 165 3.77 -0.44 -42.29
N TYR A 166 3.16 -0.77 -41.14
CA TYR A 166 2.63 -2.10 -40.84
C TYR A 166 1.15 -2.12 -40.45
N GLY A 167 0.39 -1.06 -40.74
CA GLY A 167 -1.04 -0.98 -40.45
C GLY A 167 -1.40 -0.82 -38.96
N CYS A 168 -0.46 -0.50 -38.06
CA CYS A 168 -0.76 -0.27 -36.64
C CYS A 168 -1.61 0.99 -36.38
N CYS A 169 -1.70 1.90 -37.36
CA CYS A 169 -2.63 3.03 -37.31
C CYS A 169 -3.95 2.77 -38.06
N ASP A 170 -4.11 1.62 -38.71
CA ASP A 170 -5.34 1.24 -39.43
C ASP A 170 -6.37 0.66 -38.46
N VAL A 171 -6.98 1.53 -37.67
CA VAL A 171 -8.02 1.15 -36.69
C VAL A 171 -9.15 0.40 -37.40
N PRO A 172 -9.51 -0.83 -36.99
CA PRO A 172 -10.60 -1.59 -37.62
C PRO A 172 -11.93 -0.82 -37.58
N ALA A 173 -12.62 -0.76 -38.72
CA ALA A 173 -13.85 0.01 -38.85
C ALA A 173 -15.01 -0.49 -37.96
N ASP A 174 -14.97 -1.76 -37.55
CA ASP A 174 -15.92 -2.39 -36.64
C ASP A 174 -15.53 -2.26 -35.16
N LEU A 175 -14.41 -1.62 -34.84
CA LEU A 175 -14.00 -1.38 -33.46
C LEU A 175 -14.87 -0.26 -32.85
N THR A 176 -15.79 -0.68 -31.99
CA THR A 176 -16.67 0.19 -31.20
C THR A 176 -16.69 -0.28 -29.75
N ASN A 177 -17.13 0.61 -28.84
CA ASN A 177 -17.24 0.33 -27.40
C ASN A 177 -15.93 -0.16 -26.78
N ALA A 178 -14.79 0.36 -27.25
CA ALA A 178 -13.51 0.10 -26.64
C ALA A 178 -13.47 0.73 -25.24
N VAL A 179 -12.87 0.02 -24.29
CA VAL A 179 -12.67 0.47 -22.90
C VAL A 179 -11.19 0.51 -22.52
N ALA A 180 -10.32 -0.06 -23.36
CA ALA A 180 -8.88 -0.09 -23.15
C ALA A 180 -8.14 -0.22 -24.49
N VAL A 181 -6.94 0.36 -24.60
CA VAL A 181 -6.04 0.25 -25.77
C VAL A 181 -4.61 -0.06 -25.32
N ALA A 182 -3.88 -0.88 -26.07
CA ALA A 182 -2.48 -1.15 -25.80
C ALA A 182 -1.66 -1.12 -27.09
N ALA A 183 -0.61 -0.30 -27.12
CA ALA A 183 0.29 -0.12 -28.25
C ALA A 183 1.62 -0.83 -27.99
N GLY A 184 1.96 -1.80 -28.84
CA GLY A 184 3.25 -2.49 -28.82
C GLY A 184 4.25 -1.79 -29.74
N HIS A 185 5.20 -2.53 -30.30
CA HIS A 185 6.14 -1.92 -31.24
C HIS A 185 5.44 -1.51 -32.55
N SER A 186 4.84 -2.49 -33.23
CA SER A 186 4.06 -2.30 -34.47
C SER A 186 2.69 -2.97 -34.37
N GLN A 187 2.24 -3.24 -33.15
CA GLN A 187 1.02 -3.96 -32.82
C GLN A 187 0.09 -3.04 -32.04
N SER A 188 -1.21 -3.27 -32.21
CA SER A 188 -2.23 -2.53 -31.49
C SER A 188 -3.32 -3.49 -31.01
N LEU A 189 -3.73 -3.31 -29.76
CA LEU A 189 -4.81 -4.04 -29.14
C LEU A 189 -5.87 -3.06 -28.65
N ALA A 190 -7.13 -3.48 -28.69
CA ALA A 190 -8.22 -2.84 -27.97
C ALA A 190 -9.05 -3.88 -27.23
N LEU A 191 -9.48 -3.53 -26.02
CA LEU A 191 -10.44 -4.30 -25.23
C LEU A 191 -11.81 -3.66 -25.42
N ARG A 192 -12.80 -4.44 -25.84
CA ARG A 192 -14.20 -4.04 -25.89
C ARG A 192 -14.87 -4.20 -24.52
N SER A 193 -15.90 -3.40 -24.27
CA SER A 193 -16.71 -3.47 -23.03
C SER A 193 -17.39 -4.83 -22.79
N ASP A 194 -17.53 -5.67 -23.82
CA ASP A 194 -18.04 -7.04 -23.73
C ASP A 194 -16.97 -8.06 -23.28
N GLY A 195 -15.74 -7.61 -23.02
CA GLY A 195 -14.64 -8.45 -22.57
C GLY A 195 -13.89 -9.18 -23.70
N THR A 196 -14.12 -8.81 -24.97
CA THR A 196 -13.37 -9.33 -26.13
C THR A 196 -12.20 -8.42 -26.53
N VAL A 197 -11.15 -9.02 -27.11
CA VAL A 197 -9.94 -8.29 -27.53
C VAL A 197 -9.86 -8.26 -29.06
N VAL A 198 -9.53 -7.09 -29.60
CA VAL A 198 -9.29 -6.85 -31.04
C VAL A 198 -7.83 -6.54 -31.24
N PHE A 199 -7.21 -7.16 -32.24
CA PHE A 199 -5.82 -6.95 -32.63
C PHE A 199 -5.74 -6.40 -34.06
N TRP A 200 -4.83 -5.47 -34.30
CA TRP A 200 -4.43 -5.01 -35.64
C TRP A 200 -2.95 -4.58 -35.67
N GLY A 201 -2.43 -4.35 -36.87
CA GLY A 201 -1.01 -4.04 -37.11
C GLY A 201 -0.18 -5.28 -37.46
N TYR A 202 1.12 -5.21 -37.21
CA TYR A 202 2.08 -6.24 -37.61
C TYR A 202 2.05 -7.48 -36.73
N GLY A 203 1.93 -8.67 -37.32
CA GLY A 203 2.20 -9.91 -36.60
C GLY A 203 1.73 -11.14 -37.37
N LYS A 204 2.34 -12.28 -37.08
CA LYS A 204 1.84 -13.60 -37.52
C LYS A 204 0.49 -13.87 -36.83
N THR A 205 -0.19 -14.95 -37.23
CA THR A 205 -1.42 -15.44 -36.57
C THR A 205 -1.27 -15.58 -35.05
N THR A 206 -0.04 -15.74 -34.54
CA THR A 206 0.31 -15.83 -33.12
C THR A 206 -0.04 -14.59 -32.29
N MET A 207 -0.24 -13.41 -32.91
CA MET A 207 -0.67 -12.18 -32.21
C MET A 207 -2.19 -12.03 -32.10
N THR A 208 -2.93 -12.86 -32.84
CA THR A 208 -4.39 -12.87 -32.74
C THR A 208 -4.77 -13.39 -31.36
N PRO A 209 -5.70 -12.71 -30.65
CA PRO A 209 -6.20 -13.20 -29.37
C PRO A 209 -6.68 -14.66 -29.50
N PRO A 210 -6.37 -15.53 -28.51
CA PRO A 210 -6.80 -16.92 -28.53
C PRO A 210 -8.31 -17.08 -28.75
N ALA A 211 -8.70 -18.10 -29.51
CA ALA A 211 -10.11 -18.36 -29.78
C ALA A 211 -10.87 -18.61 -28.45
N GLY A 212 -12.00 -17.91 -28.28
CA GLY A 212 -12.82 -18.00 -27.06
C GLY A 212 -12.36 -17.12 -25.90
N LEU A 213 -11.33 -16.29 -26.06
CA LEU A 213 -10.93 -15.31 -25.04
C LEU A 213 -12.08 -14.32 -24.79
N THR A 214 -12.57 -14.32 -23.55
CA THR A 214 -13.68 -13.48 -23.08
C THR A 214 -13.48 -13.13 -21.60
N ASN A 215 -14.34 -12.29 -21.03
CA ASN A 215 -14.23 -11.78 -19.64
C ASN A 215 -12.91 -11.06 -19.36
N VAL A 216 -12.25 -10.51 -20.38
CA VAL A 216 -11.02 -9.74 -20.23
C VAL A 216 -11.35 -8.40 -19.57
N THR A 217 -10.57 -8.03 -18.56
CA THR A 217 -10.66 -6.75 -17.86
C THR A 217 -9.46 -5.86 -18.10
N ALA A 218 -8.30 -6.42 -18.44
CA ALA A 218 -7.10 -5.65 -18.79
C ALA A 218 -6.32 -6.30 -19.94
N ILE A 219 -5.58 -5.49 -20.68
CA ILE A 219 -4.69 -5.93 -21.76
C ILE A 219 -3.32 -5.25 -21.61
N ALA A 220 -2.25 -5.98 -21.91
CA ALA A 220 -0.90 -5.43 -22.02
C ALA A 220 -0.17 -6.06 -23.21
N ILE A 221 0.78 -5.32 -23.78
CA ILE A 221 1.58 -5.77 -24.92
C ILE A 221 3.03 -5.37 -24.72
N GLY A 222 3.93 -6.31 -24.98
CA GLY A 222 5.36 -6.11 -24.83
C GLY A 222 5.96 -5.16 -25.87
N THR A 223 7.15 -4.66 -25.55
CA THR A 223 7.99 -3.80 -26.41
C THR A 223 9.04 -4.64 -27.15
N VAL A 224 9.58 -4.25 -28.31
CA VAL A 224 10.74 -4.97 -28.95
C VAL A 224 11.85 -4.07 -29.44
N THR A 225 13.11 -4.51 -29.30
CA THR A 225 14.28 -3.73 -29.74
C THR A 225 14.86 -4.29 -31.03
N GLY A 226 15.05 -3.43 -32.02
CA GLY A 226 15.91 -3.73 -33.17
C GLY A 226 15.33 -4.76 -34.14
N GLY A 227 14.86 -4.28 -35.29
CA GLY A 227 14.69 -5.03 -36.54
C GLY A 227 13.61 -6.11 -36.58
N SER A 228 13.52 -6.98 -35.58
CA SER A 228 12.57 -8.11 -35.56
C SER A 228 11.34 -7.78 -34.73
N VAL A 229 10.34 -7.28 -35.43
CA VAL A 229 8.95 -7.06 -34.99
C VAL A 229 8.21 -8.33 -34.54
N ASP A 230 8.82 -9.52 -34.72
CA ASP A 230 8.27 -10.84 -34.41
C ASP A 230 8.39 -11.26 -32.92
N THR A 231 9.03 -10.45 -32.07
CA THR A 231 9.43 -10.88 -30.70
C THR A 231 8.53 -10.35 -29.56
N THR A 232 7.36 -9.79 -29.90
CA THR A 232 6.40 -9.27 -28.92
C THR A 232 5.49 -10.37 -28.34
N HIS A 233 4.93 -10.13 -27.16
CA HIS A 233 3.92 -10.98 -26.53
C HIS A 233 2.80 -10.09 -25.97
N CYS A 234 1.64 -10.69 -25.73
CA CYS A 234 0.45 -10.03 -25.22
C CYS A 234 -0.02 -10.74 -23.96
N LEU A 235 -0.63 -9.96 -23.06
CA LEU A 235 -1.23 -10.43 -21.82
C LEU A 235 -2.67 -9.93 -21.75
N ALA A 236 -3.55 -10.76 -21.20
CA ALA A 236 -4.91 -10.40 -20.83
C ALA A 236 -5.17 -10.82 -19.37
N LEU A 237 -5.74 -9.91 -18.59
CA LEU A 237 -6.25 -10.20 -17.25
C LEU A 237 -7.74 -10.51 -17.37
N LEU A 238 -8.18 -11.62 -16.78
CA LEU A 238 -9.58 -11.98 -16.74
C LEU A 238 -10.24 -11.52 -15.44
N LYS A 239 -11.57 -11.41 -15.45
CA LYS A 239 -12.38 -10.95 -14.31
C LYS A 239 -12.21 -11.79 -13.03
N ASP A 240 -11.78 -13.05 -13.15
CA ASP A 240 -11.53 -13.94 -12.01
C ASP A 240 -10.10 -13.82 -11.42
N GLY A 241 -9.27 -12.97 -12.00
CA GLY A 241 -7.87 -12.74 -11.62
C GLY A 241 -6.87 -13.66 -12.34
N SER A 242 -7.31 -14.52 -13.26
CA SER A 242 -6.40 -15.33 -14.08
C SER A 242 -5.78 -14.51 -15.22
N VAL A 243 -4.58 -14.90 -15.64
CA VAL A 243 -3.84 -14.24 -16.73
C VAL A 243 -3.74 -15.20 -17.91
N VAL A 244 -4.01 -14.69 -19.11
CA VAL A 244 -3.78 -15.38 -20.39
C VAL A 244 -2.67 -14.65 -21.12
N ALA A 245 -1.67 -15.39 -21.61
CA ALA A 245 -0.58 -14.84 -22.40
C ALA A 245 -0.52 -15.51 -23.79
N TRP A 246 -0.17 -14.75 -24.82
CA TRP A 246 0.00 -15.24 -26.19
C TRP A 246 1.03 -14.41 -26.97
N GLY A 247 1.34 -14.82 -28.20
CA GLY A 247 2.38 -14.19 -29.02
C GLY A 247 3.70 -14.99 -28.96
N ASP A 248 4.82 -14.30 -29.06
CA ASP A 248 6.14 -14.92 -29.02
C ASP A 248 6.44 -15.52 -27.64
N ASN A 249 6.85 -16.79 -27.60
CA ASN A 249 7.16 -17.50 -26.36
C ASN A 249 8.67 -17.76 -26.15
N ASP A 250 9.56 -17.12 -26.92
CA ASP A 250 10.98 -17.11 -26.56
C ASP A 250 11.17 -16.67 -25.10
N TRP A 251 12.05 -17.38 -24.39
CA TRP A 251 12.30 -17.17 -22.95
C TRP A 251 11.10 -17.39 -22.03
N HIS A 252 10.07 -18.12 -22.46
CA HIS A 252 8.88 -18.44 -21.66
C HIS A 252 8.03 -17.21 -21.26
N LYS A 253 8.16 -16.10 -21.97
CA LYS A 253 7.43 -14.85 -21.64
C LYS A 253 5.92 -14.93 -21.87
N ALA A 254 5.46 -15.85 -22.70
CA ALA A 254 4.03 -16.14 -22.89
C ALA A 254 3.58 -17.41 -22.12
N GLU A 255 4.40 -17.91 -21.19
CA GLU A 255 4.10 -19.06 -20.34
C GLU A 255 3.75 -18.60 -18.93
N VAL A 256 2.45 -18.37 -18.68
CA VAL A 256 1.95 -17.91 -17.37
C VAL A 256 2.28 -18.95 -16.29
N PRO A 257 2.86 -18.55 -15.13
CA PRO A 257 3.14 -19.48 -14.04
C PRO A 257 1.87 -20.22 -13.59
N ARG A 258 1.97 -21.55 -13.45
CA ARG A 258 0.80 -22.41 -13.12
C ARG A 258 0.14 -22.04 -11.79
N ASP A 259 0.95 -21.62 -10.82
CA ASP A 259 0.50 -21.26 -9.47
C ASP A 259 0.45 -19.74 -9.26
N LEU A 260 0.26 -18.97 -10.34
CA LEU A 260 0.12 -17.51 -10.24
C LEU A 260 -1.08 -17.17 -9.35
N PRO A 261 -0.89 -16.47 -8.22
CA PRO A 261 -2.01 -15.97 -7.42
C PRO A 261 -2.87 -15.02 -8.24
N LYS A 262 -4.12 -14.82 -7.82
CA LYS A 262 -5.03 -13.91 -8.53
C LYS A 262 -4.39 -12.55 -8.76
N ALA A 263 -4.27 -12.18 -10.02
CA ALA A 263 -3.73 -10.91 -10.45
C ALA A 263 -4.80 -9.82 -10.41
N VAL A 264 -4.38 -8.61 -10.08
CA VAL A 264 -5.17 -7.37 -10.16
C VAL A 264 -4.64 -6.42 -11.22
N SER A 265 -3.38 -6.59 -11.65
CA SER A 265 -2.78 -5.84 -12.74
C SER A 265 -1.72 -6.67 -13.48
N ILE A 266 -1.46 -6.32 -14.73
CA ILE A 266 -0.49 -6.96 -15.62
C ILE A 266 0.37 -5.90 -16.32
N ALA A 267 1.63 -6.23 -16.59
CA ALA A 267 2.51 -5.41 -17.43
C ALA A 267 3.40 -6.32 -18.29
N ALA A 268 3.71 -5.87 -19.51
CA ALA A 268 4.54 -6.63 -20.45
C ALA A 268 5.75 -5.80 -20.86
N GLY A 269 6.94 -6.29 -20.53
CA GLY A 269 8.21 -5.72 -20.97
C GLY A 269 8.66 -6.30 -22.30
N ARG A 270 9.96 -6.27 -22.60
CA ARG A 270 10.48 -6.80 -23.87
C ARG A 270 10.40 -8.31 -23.96
N HIS A 271 11.01 -8.97 -22.99
CA HIS A 271 11.10 -10.42 -22.91
C HIS A 271 10.61 -10.96 -21.56
N HIS A 272 9.93 -10.11 -20.78
CA HIS A 272 9.39 -10.46 -19.48
C HIS A 272 7.96 -9.94 -19.32
N SER A 273 7.24 -10.55 -18.40
CA SER A 273 5.91 -10.19 -17.99
C SER A 273 5.88 -10.01 -16.48
N LEU A 274 4.99 -9.16 -16.00
CA LEU A 274 4.72 -8.94 -14.59
C LEU A 274 3.23 -9.07 -14.31
N ALA A 275 2.90 -9.60 -13.14
CA ALA A 275 1.58 -9.53 -12.54
C ALA A 275 1.68 -8.96 -11.12
N LEU A 276 0.78 -8.04 -10.79
CA LEU A 276 0.53 -7.61 -9.42
C LEU A 276 -0.63 -8.44 -8.89
N THR A 277 -0.45 -9.10 -7.76
CA THR A 277 -1.44 -10.01 -7.17
C THR A 277 -2.30 -9.32 -6.10
N GLU A 278 -3.45 -9.93 -5.75
CA GLU A 278 -4.38 -9.42 -4.72
C GLU A 278 -3.72 -9.26 -3.33
N ASP A 279 -2.63 -9.98 -3.07
CA ASP A 279 -1.82 -9.87 -1.85
C ASP A 279 -0.64 -8.88 -1.98
N TYR A 280 -0.71 -7.96 -2.95
CA TYR A 280 0.25 -6.86 -3.18
C TYR A 280 1.68 -7.30 -3.54
N ARG A 281 1.84 -8.51 -4.08
CA ARG A 281 3.13 -9.03 -4.55
C ARG A 281 3.27 -8.84 -6.05
N VAL A 282 4.50 -8.66 -6.50
CA VAL A 282 4.83 -8.65 -7.93
C VAL A 282 5.41 -10.01 -8.29
N ILE A 283 4.87 -10.66 -9.30
CA ILE A 283 5.37 -11.91 -9.86
C ILE A 283 5.84 -11.63 -11.28
N GLY A 284 7.13 -11.86 -11.54
CA GLY A 284 7.73 -11.73 -12.86
C GLY A 284 8.05 -13.07 -13.50
N TRP A 285 7.88 -13.20 -14.82
CA TRP A 285 8.28 -14.37 -15.60
C TRP A 285 8.77 -13.98 -17.00
N GLY A 286 9.46 -14.90 -17.67
CA GLY A 286 10.14 -14.66 -18.94
C GLY A 286 11.66 -14.61 -18.80
N TYR A 287 12.34 -13.90 -19.70
CA TYR A 287 13.78 -13.65 -19.65
C TYR A 287 14.16 -12.87 -18.40
N ASN A 288 15.09 -13.42 -17.62
CA ASN A 288 15.54 -12.83 -16.35
C ASN A 288 17.06 -12.59 -16.29
N GLY A 289 17.75 -12.51 -17.43
CA GLY A 289 19.20 -12.33 -17.45
C GLY A 289 19.66 -10.99 -16.86
N ASP A 290 18.76 -10.01 -16.80
CA ASP A 290 19.00 -8.69 -16.21
C ASP A 290 18.41 -8.54 -14.80
N GLY A 291 17.75 -9.58 -14.27
CA GLY A 291 17.01 -9.53 -13.01
C GLY A 291 15.62 -8.88 -13.11
N GLN A 292 15.11 -8.58 -14.30
CA GLN A 292 13.82 -7.91 -14.53
C GLN A 292 12.60 -8.71 -14.03
N CYS A 293 12.69 -10.03 -13.94
CA CYS A 293 11.63 -10.86 -13.36
C CYS A 293 11.76 -11.04 -11.84
N THR A 294 12.82 -10.49 -11.22
CA THR A 294 13.11 -10.64 -9.79
C THR A 294 12.88 -9.32 -9.06
N PRO A 295 11.69 -9.10 -8.47
CA PRO A 295 11.45 -7.93 -7.64
C PRO A 295 12.47 -7.83 -6.49
N PRO A 296 12.84 -6.61 -6.06
CA PRO A 296 13.75 -6.42 -4.94
C PRO A 296 13.25 -7.11 -3.65
N PRO A 297 14.16 -7.67 -2.83
CA PRO A 297 13.79 -8.26 -1.55
C PRO A 297 13.04 -7.25 -0.66
N GLY A 298 11.92 -7.68 -0.06
CA GLY A 298 11.12 -6.83 0.83
C GLY A 298 10.13 -5.91 0.13
N LEU A 299 10.05 -5.92 -1.21
CA LEU A 299 9.02 -5.19 -1.95
C LEU A 299 7.63 -5.66 -1.50
N SER A 300 6.84 -4.74 -0.97
CA SER A 300 5.49 -4.98 -0.45
C SER A 300 4.64 -3.71 -0.63
N ALA A 301 3.33 -3.80 -0.39
CA ALA A 301 2.39 -2.68 -0.57
C ALA A 301 2.46 -2.03 -1.97
N VAL A 302 2.66 -2.86 -3.00
CA VAL A 302 2.69 -2.39 -4.39
C VAL A 302 1.28 -2.04 -4.85
N SER A 303 1.09 -0.84 -5.37
CA SER A 303 -0.20 -0.36 -5.90
C SER A 303 -0.25 -0.32 -7.43
N ALA A 304 0.91 -0.23 -8.11
CA ALA A 304 0.98 -0.26 -9.56
C ALA A 304 2.31 -0.86 -10.05
N ILE A 305 2.30 -1.39 -11.27
CA ILE A 305 3.47 -1.96 -11.96
C ILE A 305 3.56 -1.42 -13.38
N ALA A 306 4.78 -1.29 -13.89
CA ALA A 306 5.07 -1.04 -15.30
C ALA A 306 6.30 -1.82 -15.73
N ALA A 307 6.35 -2.19 -17.01
CA ALA A 307 7.45 -2.95 -17.59
C ALA A 307 7.72 -2.46 -19.01
N ALA A 308 9.00 -2.31 -19.35
CA ALA A 308 9.46 -2.02 -20.70
C ALA A 308 10.90 -2.51 -20.85
N ALA A 309 11.38 -2.65 -22.09
CA ALA A 309 12.77 -3.04 -22.34
C ALA A 309 13.20 -4.23 -21.43
N SER A 310 14.32 -4.08 -20.73
CA SER A 310 14.86 -5.03 -19.75
C SER A 310 14.72 -4.55 -18.30
N TYR A 311 13.75 -3.69 -17.99
CA TYR A 311 13.53 -3.20 -16.62
C TYR A 311 12.05 -3.20 -16.23
N SER A 312 11.83 -3.10 -14.93
CA SER A 312 10.52 -3.10 -14.31
C SER A 312 10.44 -1.99 -13.28
N LEU A 313 9.24 -1.46 -13.09
CA LEU A 313 8.93 -0.42 -12.14
C LEU A 313 7.70 -0.81 -11.31
N ALA A 314 7.67 -0.36 -10.07
CA ALA A 314 6.51 -0.46 -9.20
C ALA A 314 6.28 0.86 -8.46
N ILE A 315 5.02 1.18 -8.16
CA ILE A 315 4.67 2.16 -7.13
C ILE A 315 4.41 1.39 -5.84
N VAL A 316 5.07 1.81 -4.77
CA VAL A 316 4.87 1.32 -3.41
C VAL A 316 4.17 2.39 -2.60
N GLU A 317 3.07 2.02 -1.95
CA GLU A 317 2.39 2.91 -1.01
C GLU A 317 3.21 3.01 0.28
N ILE A 318 3.63 4.23 0.61
CA ILE A 318 4.30 4.50 1.87
C ILE A 318 3.27 4.92 2.90
N LEU A 319 3.16 4.13 3.95
CA LEU A 319 2.36 4.41 5.13
C LEU A 319 3.32 4.69 6.28
N PRO A 320 3.42 5.95 6.73
CA PRO A 320 4.00 6.26 8.04
C PRO A 320 3.33 5.38 9.12
N PRO A 321 4.03 5.04 10.21
CA PRO A 321 3.45 4.18 11.21
C PRO A 321 2.31 4.90 11.91
N VAL A 322 1.20 4.19 12.13
CA VAL A 322 0.02 4.68 12.86
C VAL A 322 -0.34 3.65 13.92
N ILE A 323 -0.56 4.10 15.15
CA ILE A 323 -1.10 3.25 16.22
C ILE A 323 -2.62 3.28 16.13
N SER A 324 -3.20 2.17 15.69
CA SER A 324 -4.64 1.95 15.52
C SER A 324 -5.31 1.40 16.79
N GLY A 325 -4.55 0.77 17.69
CA GLY A 325 -5.01 0.25 18.98
C GLY A 325 -4.16 0.81 20.12
N GLN A 326 -4.80 1.52 21.04
CA GLN A 326 -4.14 2.19 22.15
C GLN A 326 -4.02 1.28 23.38
N PRO A 327 -2.90 1.32 24.13
CA PRO A 327 -2.83 0.65 25.42
C PRO A 327 -3.78 1.29 26.42
N GLN A 328 -4.37 0.47 27.28
CA GLN A 328 -5.30 0.93 28.31
C GLN A 328 -4.62 0.97 29.67
N SER A 329 -4.94 2.00 30.48
CA SER A 329 -4.54 2.04 31.89
C SER A 329 -5.07 0.84 32.67
N ARG A 330 -4.29 0.39 33.65
CA ARG A 330 -4.56 -0.83 34.42
C ARG A 330 -4.46 -0.54 35.91
N LEU A 331 -5.38 -1.14 36.66
CA LEU A 331 -5.38 -1.17 38.11
C LEU A 331 -5.30 -2.62 38.57
N ALA A 332 -4.22 -2.99 39.27
CA ALA A 332 -3.91 -4.37 39.64
C ALA A 332 -3.51 -4.49 41.12
N ASN A 333 -3.30 -5.71 41.60
CA ASN A 333 -2.75 -5.99 42.93
C ASN A 333 -1.26 -6.34 42.85
N THR A 334 -0.57 -6.23 43.99
CA THR A 334 0.82 -6.69 44.12
C THR A 334 0.90 -8.19 43.80
N GLY A 335 1.90 -8.59 43.01
CA GLY A 335 2.09 -9.97 42.57
C GLY A 335 1.31 -10.36 41.30
N ASP A 336 0.35 -9.54 40.85
CA ASP A 336 -0.41 -9.81 39.62
C ASP A 336 0.50 -9.78 38.37
N THR A 337 -0.06 -10.24 37.25
CA THR A 337 0.50 -10.06 35.91
C THR A 337 -0.41 -9.15 35.09
N VAL A 338 0.16 -8.15 34.43
CA VAL A 338 -0.54 -7.22 33.56
C VAL A 338 0.09 -7.19 32.17
N THR A 339 -0.76 -7.20 31.14
CA THR A 339 -0.33 -7.02 29.74
C THR A 339 -0.94 -5.74 29.17
N PHE A 340 -0.08 -4.87 28.66
CA PHE A 340 -0.44 -3.79 27.75
C PHE A 340 -0.38 -4.29 26.32
N VAL A 341 -1.35 -3.89 25.50
CA VAL A 341 -1.44 -4.27 24.08
C VAL A 341 -1.65 -2.99 23.28
N ALA A 342 -0.91 -2.89 22.19
CA ALA A 342 -1.11 -1.88 21.16
C ALA A 342 -1.25 -2.57 19.80
N SER A 343 -1.87 -1.88 18.86
CA SER A 343 -1.98 -2.32 17.47
C SER A 343 -1.63 -1.16 16.56
N GLY A 344 -1.04 -1.45 15.40
CA GLY A 344 -0.56 -0.41 14.52
C GLY A 344 -0.24 -0.95 13.14
N ASN A 345 -0.26 -0.04 12.19
CA ASN A 345 -0.07 -0.27 10.77
C ASN A 345 1.03 0.66 10.25
N GLY A 346 1.58 0.34 9.09
CA GLY A 346 2.58 1.14 8.40
C GLY A 346 3.41 0.26 7.47
N THR A 347 4.16 0.87 6.56
CA THR A 347 5.04 0.13 5.64
C THR A 347 6.14 -0.56 6.43
N PRO A 348 6.34 -1.89 6.28
CA PRO A 348 7.42 -2.61 6.94
C PRO A 348 8.82 -2.13 6.51
N PRO A 349 9.88 -2.36 7.32
CA PRO A 349 9.84 -2.99 8.63
C PRO A 349 9.28 -2.06 9.71
N LEU A 350 8.34 -2.58 10.51
CA LEU A 350 7.80 -1.89 11.69
C LEU A 350 8.61 -2.29 12.92
N THR A 351 9.05 -1.31 13.71
CA THR A 351 9.73 -1.52 14.99
C THR A 351 8.89 -0.95 16.13
N TRP A 352 8.77 -1.72 17.21
CA TRP A 352 8.05 -1.33 18.42
C TRP A 352 9.07 -1.07 19.53
N GLN A 353 8.85 -0.03 20.32
CA GLN A 353 9.63 0.24 21.53
C GLN A 353 8.73 0.77 22.63
N TRP A 354 8.58 0.01 23.72
CA TRP A 354 7.86 0.43 24.91
C TRP A 354 8.74 1.27 25.82
N TYR A 355 8.11 2.19 26.56
CA TYR A 355 8.74 3.09 27.50
C TYR A 355 8.02 3.05 28.84
N PHE A 356 8.78 3.16 29.93
CA PHE A 356 8.30 3.31 31.30
C PHE A 356 8.83 4.60 31.88
N ASN A 357 7.94 5.53 32.25
CA ASN A 357 8.29 6.85 32.77
C ASN A 357 9.30 7.63 31.90
N GLY A 358 9.22 7.43 30.57
CA GLY A 358 10.10 8.08 29.59
C GLY A 358 11.36 7.28 29.23
N GLU A 359 11.70 6.23 29.98
CA GLU A 359 12.86 5.39 29.71
C GLU A 359 12.50 4.14 28.89
N PRO A 360 13.31 3.75 27.89
CA PRO A 360 13.00 2.60 27.04
C PRO A 360 13.09 1.30 27.84
N ILE A 361 12.11 0.42 27.63
CA ILE A 361 12.08 -0.93 28.19
C ILE A 361 12.76 -1.87 27.18
N PRO A 362 13.96 -2.41 27.46
CA PRO A 362 14.77 -3.10 26.45
C PRO A 362 14.12 -4.34 25.81
N TRP A 363 13.26 -5.03 26.56
CA TRP A 363 12.55 -6.22 26.10
C TRP A 363 11.16 -5.91 25.52
N GLY A 364 10.71 -4.66 25.60
CA GLY A 364 9.42 -4.21 25.08
C GLY A 364 9.52 -3.89 23.59
N THR A 365 9.74 -4.89 22.75
CA THR A 365 9.98 -4.72 21.30
C THR A 365 8.89 -5.29 20.41
N GLY A 366 7.72 -5.61 20.98
CA GLY A 366 6.57 -6.14 20.27
C GLY A 366 5.29 -5.33 20.50
N PRO A 367 4.17 -5.76 19.87
CA PRO A 367 2.86 -5.11 20.02
C PRO A 367 2.26 -5.27 21.42
N SER A 368 2.84 -6.11 22.28
CA SER A 368 2.40 -6.30 23.65
C SER A 368 3.57 -6.25 24.64
N LEU A 369 3.30 -5.71 25.83
CA LEU A 369 4.24 -5.65 26.95
C LEU A 369 3.60 -6.33 28.16
N THR A 370 4.17 -7.45 28.62
CA THR A 370 3.69 -8.19 29.80
C THR A 370 4.62 -8.02 30.98
N ILE A 371 4.09 -7.55 32.11
CA ILE A 371 4.81 -7.34 33.37
C ILE A 371 4.23 -8.31 34.39
N THR A 372 5.07 -9.17 34.95
CA THR A 372 4.70 -10.17 35.95
C THR A 372 5.17 -9.77 37.35
N ASN A 373 4.55 -10.32 38.38
CA ASN A 373 4.94 -10.13 39.77
C ASN A 373 5.01 -8.64 40.16
N LEU A 374 3.90 -7.92 39.93
CA LEU A 374 3.86 -6.47 40.09
C LEU A 374 4.24 -6.00 41.49
N THR A 375 5.05 -4.93 41.54
CA THR A 375 5.38 -4.19 42.76
C THR A 375 5.16 -2.70 42.53
N LEU A 376 5.29 -1.88 43.58
CA LEU A 376 5.17 -0.43 43.48
C LEU A 376 6.16 0.19 42.49
N SER A 377 7.33 -0.42 42.27
CA SER A 377 8.33 0.09 41.31
C SER A 377 7.87 -0.02 39.85
N ASN A 378 6.82 -0.81 39.57
CA ASN A 378 6.21 -0.93 38.26
C ASN A 378 5.07 0.08 38.05
N CYS A 379 4.65 0.83 39.07
CA CYS A 379 3.60 1.83 38.89
C CYS A 379 4.14 3.05 38.14
N GLY A 380 3.37 3.55 37.17
CA GLY A 380 3.77 4.71 36.39
C GLY A 380 3.17 4.75 34.99
N ALA A 381 3.76 5.59 34.16
CA ALA A 381 3.34 5.85 32.79
C ALA A 381 4.00 4.89 31.81
N TYR A 382 3.20 4.22 31.00
CA TYR A 382 3.63 3.35 29.91
C TYR A 382 3.11 3.89 28.57
N HIS A 383 3.98 3.89 27.57
CA HIS A 383 3.56 4.15 26.19
C HIS A 383 4.46 3.35 25.24
N VAL A 384 4.05 3.24 23.99
CA VAL A 384 4.82 2.56 22.94
C VAL A 384 4.99 3.48 21.75
N VAL A 385 6.17 3.44 21.15
CA VAL A 385 6.47 4.11 19.89
C VAL A 385 6.57 3.04 18.80
N LEU A 386 5.77 3.20 17.76
CA LEU A 386 5.85 2.44 16.51
C LEU A 386 6.64 3.25 15.50
N SER A 387 7.67 2.68 14.91
CA SER A 387 8.54 3.35 13.94
C SER A 387 8.69 2.54 12.65
N ASN A 388 8.93 3.25 11.56
CA ASN A 388 9.48 2.69 10.31
C ASN A 388 10.42 3.74 9.67
N PRO A 389 11.06 3.45 8.52
CA PRO A 389 11.93 4.43 7.85
C PRO A 389 11.27 5.75 7.46
N TYR A 390 9.94 5.84 7.49
CA TYR A 390 9.15 6.96 7.01
C TYR A 390 8.51 7.78 8.14
N GLY A 391 8.65 7.37 9.40
CA GLY A 391 8.15 8.14 10.54
C GLY A 391 8.04 7.35 11.83
N GLN A 392 7.42 7.99 12.81
CA GLN A 392 7.14 7.41 14.13
C GLN A 392 5.76 7.85 14.60
N ALA A 393 5.07 6.97 15.33
CA ALA A 393 3.84 7.27 16.05
C ALA A 393 3.95 6.79 17.49
N ALA A 394 3.62 7.66 18.44
CA ALA A 394 3.56 7.34 19.85
C ALA A 394 2.12 7.03 20.27
N SER A 395 1.95 6.07 21.17
CA SER A 395 0.65 5.77 21.75
C SER A 395 0.26 6.84 22.77
N VAL A 396 -1.01 6.85 23.15
CA VAL A 396 -1.41 7.50 24.40
C VAL A 396 -0.70 6.85 25.57
N VAL A 397 -0.55 7.61 26.66
CA VAL A 397 0.04 7.11 27.90
C VAL A 397 -1.01 6.28 28.65
N ALA A 398 -0.69 5.02 28.91
CA ALA A 398 -1.42 4.14 29.81
C ALA A 398 -0.76 4.14 31.19
N THR A 399 -1.54 4.27 32.25
CA THR A 399 -1.01 4.25 33.63
C THR A 399 -1.20 2.89 34.26
N LEU A 400 -0.15 2.35 34.89
CA LEU A 400 -0.25 1.24 35.81
C LEU A 400 -0.31 1.77 37.24
N ALA A 401 -1.37 1.43 37.96
CA ALA A 401 -1.49 1.69 39.39
C ALA A 401 -1.78 0.39 40.14
N LEU A 402 -1.32 0.32 41.38
CA LEU A 402 -1.75 -0.71 42.32
C LEU A 402 -2.94 -0.21 43.15
N ARG A 403 -3.84 -1.12 43.52
CA ARG A 403 -4.96 -0.80 44.42
C ARG A 403 -4.39 -0.35 45.77
N ALA A 404 -4.72 0.88 46.17
CA ALA A 404 -4.35 1.41 47.48
C ALA A 404 -5.15 0.70 48.58
N LEU A 405 -4.49 0.49 49.74
CA LEU A 405 -5.12 0.05 50.98
C LEU A 405 -6.26 1.01 51.34
N ASN A 406 -7.47 0.48 51.59
CA ASN A 406 -8.55 1.26 52.16
C ASN A 406 -8.74 0.85 53.63
N LEU A 407 -8.24 1.68 54.54
CA LEU A 407 -8.41 1.47 55.99
C LEU A 407 -9.72 2.12 56.43
N GLN A 408 -10.71 1.31 56.82
CA GLN A 408 -11.91 1.82 57.50
C GLN A 408 -12.00 1.26 58.91
N MET A 409 -12.18 2.16 59.89
CA MET A 409 -12.27 1.82 61.30
C MET A 409 -13.75 1.63 61.67
N VAL A 410 -14.19 0.37 61.84
CA VAL A 410 -15.53 0.04 62.38
C VAL A 410 -15.37 -1.09 63.40
N ALA A 411 -15.32 -0.73 64.69
CA ALA A 411 -15.31 -1.67 65.83
C ALA A 411 -14.31 -2.85 65.68
N GLY A 412 -13.07 -2.52 65.30
CA GLY A 412 -11.97 -3.47 65.07
C GLY A 412 -11.02 -2.99 63.99
N LEU A 413 -9.82 -3.58 63.93
CA LEU A 413 -8.85 -3.32 62.86
C LEU A 413 -9.10 -4.33 61.73
N THR A 414 -9.72 -3.90 60.65
CA THR A 414 -9.82 -4.70 59.42
C THR A 414 -8.59 -4.44 58.56
N VAL A 415 -7.90 -5.52 58.19
CA VAL A 415 -6.71 -5.48 57.35
C VAL A 415 -7.02 -6.14 56.01
N GLU A 416 -6.88 -5.39 54.93
CA GLU A 416 -7.12 -5.87 53.57
C GLU A 416 -5.82 -5.85 52.75
N ASN A 417 -4.97 -6.88 52.89
CA ASN A 417 -3.80 -7.07 52.01
C ASN A 417 -3.91 -8.43 51.29
N PRO A 418 -3.20 -8.65 50.18
CA PRO A 418 -3.22 -9.93 49.48
C PRO A 418 -2.90 -11.11 50.43
N PRO A 419 -3.60 -12.26 50.29
CA PRO A 419 -3.23 -13.47 50.99
C PRO A 419 -1.75 -13.82 50.74
N GLY A 420 -1.01 -14.22 51.78
CA GLY A 420 0.43 -14.49 51.72
C GLY A 420 1.33 -13.31 52.14
N THR A 421 0.77 -12.12 52.38
CA THR A 421 1.56 -10.98 52.89
C THR A 421 1.90 -11.20 54.36
N SER A 422 3.19 -11.16 54.70
CA SER A 422 3.64 -11.10 56.10
C SER A 422 3.36 -9.71 56.65
N ILE A 423 2.73 -9.62 57.81
CA ILE A 423 2.50 -8.35 58.50
C ILE A 423 2.75 -8.48 59.99
N THR A 424 3.26 -7.40 60.57
CA THR A 424 3.37 -7.20 62.01
C THR A 424 2.35 -6.16 62.43
N VAL A 425 1.43 -6.54 63.33
CA VAL A 425 0.53 -5.60 64.00
C VAL A 425 1.20 -5.17 65.31
N GLU A 426 1.46 -3.88 65.45
CA GLU A 426 2.01 -3.28 66.67
C GLU A 426 0.99 -2.36 67.32
N TRP A 427 1.13 -2.17 68.62
CA TRP A 427 0.30 -1.27 69.42
C TRP A 427 1.15 -0.39 70.34
N SER A 428 0.61 0.74 70.80
CA SER A 428 1.28 1.66 71.73
C SER A 428 0.27 2.41 72.59
N GLU A 429 0.68 2.83 73.80
CA GLU A 429 -0.14 3.71 74.68
C GLU A 429 0.22 5.19 74.53
N ASP A 430 1.42 5.49 74.02
CA ASP A 430 2.03 6.82 74.02
C ASP A 430 2.55 7.25 72.63
N LEU A 431 2.30 6.46 71.58
CA LEU A 431 2.81 6.62 70.21
C LEU A 431 4.33 6.53 70.05
N GLN A 432 5.08 6.30 71.13
CA GLN A 432 6.55 6.26 71.13
C GLN A 432 7.05 4.83 71.37
N ASN A 433 6.49 4.16 72.39
CA ASN A 433 6.83 2.81 72.78
C ASN A 433 5.85 1.85 72.13
N TRP A 434 6.30 1.22 71.05
CA TRP A 434 5.51 0.26 70.27
C TRP A 434 5.84 -1.16 70.67
N GLN A 435 4.79 -1.96 70.87
CA GLN A 435 4.88 -3.37 71.20
C GLN A 435 4.21 -4.19 70.11
N THR A 436 4.83 -5.31 69.74
CA THR A 436 4.23 -6.25 68.79
C THR A 436 3.04 -6.95 69.43
N LEU A 437 1.88 -6.79 68.80
CA LEU A 437 0.66 -7.48 69.20
C LEU A 437 0.62 -8.88 68.60
N THR A 438 0.93 -9.01 67.31
CA THR A 438 1.02 -10.30 66.63
C THR A 438 1.79 -10.18 65.31
N ASN A 439 2.31 -11.31 64.84
CA ASN A 439 2.89 -11.49 63.51
C ASN A 439 2.10 -12.58 62.80
N PHE A 440 1.65 -12.34 61.58
CA PHE A 440 1.01 -13.40 60.79
C PHE A 440 1.19 -13.16 59.30
N VAL A 441 1.19 -14.27 58.58
CA VAL A 441 1.01 -14.28 57.12
C VAL A 441 -0.48 -14.32 56.87
N LEU A 442 -1.02 -13.35 56.15
CA LEU A 442 -2.44 -13.24 55.89
C LEU A 442 -2.96 -14.49 55.16
N PRO A 443 -3.81 -15.33 55.79
CA PRO A 443 -4.30 -16.55 55.16
C PRO A 443 -5.38 -16.28 54.12
N TYR A 444 -6.10 -15.16 54.25
CA TYR A 444 -7.16 -14.68 53.36
C TYR A 444 -7.32 -13.17 53.52
N SER A 445 -8.04 -12.52 52.60
CA SER A 445 -8.30 -11.08 52.59
C SER A 445 -9.75 -10.80 52.20
N PRO A 446 -10.51 -9.98 52.94
CA PRO A 446 -10.12 -9.21 54.13
C PRO A 446 -9.88 -10.11 55.36
N TYR A 447 -8.91 -9.74 56.21
CA TYR A 447 -8.72 -10.35 57.52
C TYR A 447 -9.13 -9.37 58.62
N ARG A 448 -10.02 -9.82 59.51
CA ARG A 448 -10.41 -9.03 60.66
C ARG A 448 -9.59 -9.44 61.87
N PHE A 449 -8.81 -8.50 62.39
CA PHE A 449 -8.09 -8.67 63.63
C PHE A 449 -8.87 -8.02 64.78
N VAL A 450 -9.09 -8.78 65.85
CA VAL A 450 -9.76 -8.31 67.06
C VAL A 450 -8.75 -8.35 68.20
N ASP A 451 -8.42 -7.17 68.73
CA ASP A 451 -7.69 -7.02 69.99
C ASP A 451 -8.68 -7.13 71.16
N TRP A 452 -8.75 -8.31 71.76
CA TRP A 452 -9.65 -8.61 72.87
C TRP A 452 -9.25 -7.89 74.18
N GLU A 453 -8.01 -7.44 74.32
CA GLU A 453 -7.53 -6.68 75.49
C GLU A 453 -7.81 -5.17 75.39
N SER A 454 -8.27 -4.69 74.22
CA SER A 454 -8.49 -3.26 73.97
C SER A 454 -9.50 -2.62 74.92
N ALA A 455 -10.47 -3.39 75.43
CA ALA A 455 -11.49 -2.91 76.35
C ALA A 455 -10.93 -2.46 77.71
N GLU A 456 -9.76 -2.97 78.11
CA GLU A 456 -9.13 -2.65 79.39
C GLU A 456 -8.10 -1.51 79.27
N ARG A 457 -7.88 -0.97 78.06
CA ARG A 457 -6.83 0.03 77.78
C ARG A 457 -7.37 1.22 76.98
N PRO A 458 -7.80 2.31 77.64
CA PRO A 458 -8.53 3.41 76.99
C PRO A 458 -7.70 4.27 76.02
N HIS A 459 -6.38 4.10 75.98
CA HIS A 459 -5.47 4.84 75.10
C HIS A 459 -4.60 3.88 74.30
N ARG A 460 -5.20 3.13 73.36
CA ARG A 460 -4.47 2.17 72.53
C ARG A 460 -4.43 2.62 71.08
N TYR A 461 -3.21 2.80 70.56
CA TYR A 461 -2.94 3.09 69.15
C TYR A 461 -2.42 1.84 68.44
N TYR A 462 -2.72 1.68 67.15
CA TYR A 462 -2.28 0.54 66.35
C TYR A 462 -1.53 1.01 65.10
N ARG A 463 -0.54 0.24 64.65
CA ARG A 463 0.07 0.38 63.33
C ARG A 463 0.43 -0.98 62.75
N ILE A 464 0.55 -1.05 61.44
CA ILE A 464 0.90 -2.26 60.71
C ILE A 464 2.20 -2.00 59.97
N LYS A 465 3.15 -2.93 60.08
CA LYS A 465 4.38 -2.95 59.27
C LYS A 465 4.37 -4.18 58.36
N PRO A 466 4.85 -4.05 57.12
CA PRO A 466 5.12 -5.20 56.26
C PRO A 466 6.30 -6.02 56.78
#